data_AF-A0A661EZ21-F1
#
_entry.id   AF-A0A661EZ21-F1
#
_cell.length_a   1.000
_cell.length_b   1.000
_cell.length_c   1.000
_cell.angle_alpha   90.00
_cell.angle_beta   90.00
_cell.angle_gamma   90.00
#
_symmetry.space_group_name_H-M   'P 1'
#
loop_
_entity.id
_entity.type
_entity.pdbx_description
1 polymer ?
#
loop_
_entity_poly.entity_id
_entity_poly.type
_entity_poly.pdbx_seq_one_letter_code
_entity_poly.pdbx_strand_id
1 'polypeptide(L)'
;HSGNDGSSSTLDAHFHDGYTQSTSAGNNTIVRRTSAGYIFCNFLNTSANTVSSGISKMACGTGTDNYLRYATATAVRTFIGKVNDSDKLDGEHGSYYLAKTAKAADSDKLDNINSSQFLRSDYADQKTAGHLRFNDNIYLQLGTGSDVEHFWNGSHYYTDINNGGNWYIRDGNSGNATRYTFDVDYGHFNATGTITGTTMRATGNLTTGGYITATGNVTAYSDERLKENLEVIPDALDKITQISGYTYNRTDLNTDDKFAGVIAQEVREVLPEVIMEDENGMLSVAYGNMVGLLIEGIKELREENRILSERLDTISGK
;
A
#
# COMPACT_ATOMS: atom_id res chain seq x y z
N HIS A 1 90.67 112.86 -32.64
CA HIS A 1 89.67 112.76 -33.73
C HIS A 1 88.75 111.60 -33.40
N SER A 2 87.53 111.79 -32.90
CA SER A 2 86.32 112.37 -33.55
C SER A 2 85.71 111.45 -34.63
N GLY A 3 84.58 110.83 -34.30
CA GLY A 3 83.48 110.47 -35.22
C GLY A 3 83.57 109.12 -35.92
N ASN A 4 82.68 108.17 -35.62
CA ASN A 4 81.36 108.05 -36.26
C ASN A 4 80.79 106.63 -36.08
N ASP A 5 79.63 106.63 -35.46
CA ASP A 5 78.56 105.69 -35.27
C ASP A 5 77.92 105.13 -36.55
N GLY A 6 77.40 103.89 -36.45
CA GLY A 6 76.15 103.48 -37.10
C GLY A 6 76.22 102.70 -38.41
N SER A 7 75.96 101.38 -38.34
CA SER A 7 75.06 100.74 -39.30
C SER A 7 74.32 99.56 -38.67
N SER A 8 73.09 99.83 -38.26
CA SER A 8 72.05 98.87 -37.90
C SER A 8 71.68 97.96 -39.09
N SER A 9 71.56 96.65 -38.86
CA SER A 9 70.59 95.82 -39.59
C SER A 9 69.47 95.46 -38.62
N THR A 10 68.30 95.95 -38.97
CA THR A 10 67.03 95.93 -38.25
C THR A 10 66.56 94.53 -37.85
N LEU A 11 65.94 94.49 -36.67
CA LEU A 11 64.90 93.56 -36.21
C LEU A 11 65.37 92.22 -35.61
N ASP A 12 65.49 92.25 -34.30
CA ASP A 12 65.03 91.19 -33.40
C ASP A 12 63.62 90.71 -33.80
N ALA A 13 63.44 89.40 -33.98
CA ALA A 13 62.36 88.62 -33.36
C ALA A 13 62.12 87.29 -34.11
N HIS A 14 62.17 86.20 -33.34
CA HIS A 14 61.38 84.98 -33.42
C HIS A 14 60.38 84.83 -34.59
N PHE A 15 60.47 83.74 -35.35
CA PHE A 15 59.43 82.70 -35.53
C PHE A 15 59.68 81.92 -36.84
N HIS A 16 60.02 80.64 -36.69
CA HIS A 16 59.48 79.52 -37.47
C HIS A 16 59.23 79.79 -38.97
N ASP A 17 60.26 79.56 -39.79
CA ASP A 17 60.21 79.66 -41.24
C ASP A 17 59.32 78.55 -41.85
N GLY A 18 58.08 78.90 -42.14
CA GLY A 18 57.32 78.26 -43.21
C GLY A 18 56.05 77.49 -42.82
N TYR A 19 55.61 77.50 -41.56
CA TYR A 19 54.33 76.89 -41.18
C TYR A 19 53.43 77.83 -40.35
N THR A 20 52.29 78.20 -40.93
CA THR A 20 51.27 79.07 -40.34
C THR A 20 50.44 78.34 -39.26
N GLN A 21 50.40 78.88 -38.04
CA GLN A 21 49.52 78.42 -36.97
C GLN A 21 48.10 78.97 -37.20
N SER A 22 47.08 78.11 -37.26
CA SER A 22 45.69 78.54 -37.54
C SER A 22 44.70 78.07 -36.46
N THR A 23 43.74 78.94 -36.11
CA THR A 23 42.51 78.62 -35.37
C THR A 23 41.32 78.31 -36.28
N SER A 24 41.53 78.17 -37.60
CA SER A 24 40.49 77.74 -38.54
C SER A 24 41.05 76.85 -39.66
N ALA A 25 40.36 75.75 -39.94
CA ALA A 25 40.87 74.58 -40.68
C ALA A 25 41.20 74.86 -42.15
N GLY A 26 42.35 74.34 -42.61
CA GLY A 26 42.77 74.37 -44.01
C GLY A 26 44.18 73.83 -44.25
N ASN A 27 44.31 72.50 -44.21
CA ASN A 27 45.36 71.68 -44.85
C ASN A 27 46.84 72.10 -44.69
N ASN A 28 47.29 72.26 -43.44
CA ASN A 28 48.59 71.82 -42.88
C ASN A 28 48.74 72.44 -41.48
N THR A 29 47.97 71.94 -40.53
CA THR A 29 47.97 72.50 -39.17
C THR A 29 49.01 71.79 -38.30
N ILE A 30 50.15 72.45 -38.07
CA ILE A 30 51.02 72.11 -36.94
C ILE A 30 50.26 72.44 -35.67
N VAL A 31 50.03 71.44 -34.82
CA VAL A 31 49.29 71.68 -33.58
C VAL A 31 50.14 72.51 -32.63
N ARG A 32 49.63 73.69 -32.23
CA ARG A 32 50.33 74.59 -31.32
C ARG A 32 50.39 73.94 -29.93
N ARG A 33 51.61 73.86 -29.38
CA ARG A 33 51.81 73.57 -27.96
C ARG A 33 51.53 74.85 -27.16
N THR A 34 50.80 74.74 -26.06
CA THR A 34 50.70 75.84 -25.09
C THR A 34 52.08 76.10 -24.48
N SER A 35 52.26 77.24 -23.81
CA SER A 35 53.49 77.53 -23.05
C SER A 35 53.77 76.49 -21.94
N ALA A 36 52.76 75.70 -21.57
CA ALA A 36 52.86 74.56 -20.66
C ALA A 36 53.06 73.21 -21.36
N GLY A 37 53.16 73.16 -22.70
CA GLY A 37 53.50 71.96 -23.47
C GLY A 37 52.32 71.11 -23.97
N TYR A 38 51.07 71.51 -23.74
CA TYR A 38 49.88 70.75 -24.18
C TYR A 38 49.48 71.05 -25.63
N ILE A 39 48.95 70.04 -26.32
CA ILE A 39 48.41 70.13 -27.69
C ILE A 39 46.91 70.46 -27.60
N PHE A 40 46.48 71.62 -28.11
CA PHE A 40 45.05 71.97 -28.23
C PHE A 40 44.52 71.49 -29.58
N CYS A 41 43.51 70.61 -29.57
CA CYS A 41 42.72 70.28 -30.75
C CYS A 41 41.23 70.34 -30.40
N ASN A 42 40.41 70.95 -31.25
CA ASN A 42 38.98 71.12 -30.98
C ASN A 42 38.22 69.79 -31.10
N PHE A 43 38.58 68.95 -32.07
CA PHE A 43 38.02 67.61 -32.26
C PHE A 43 39.14 66.67 -32.73
N LEU A 44 39.21 65.46 -32.16
CA LEU A 44 39.88 64.34 -32.82
C LEU A 44 38.88 63.74 -33.81
N ASN A 45 39.22 63.67 -35.09
CA ASN A 45 38.35 63.05 -36.07
C ASN A 45 38.22 61.54 -35.78
N THR A 46 37.05 61.09 -35.35
CA THR A 46 36.74 59.71 -35.02
C THR A 46 35.89 59.01 -36.08
N SER A 47 35.95 59.43 -37.36
CA SER A 47 35.22 58.74 -38.44
C SER A 47 35.32 57.22 -38.26
N ALA A 48 34.15 56.59 -38.09
CA ALA A 48 34.04 55.28 -37.48
C ALA A 48 34.81 54.21 -38.27
N ASN A 49 35.97 53.82 -37.76
CA ASN A 49 36.63 52.57 -38.13
C ASN A 49 36.64 51.69 -36.89
N THR A 50 35.57 50.90 -36.74
CA THR A 50 35.43 49.99 -35.59
C THR A 50 36.54 48.95 -35.64
N VAL A 51 37.50 49.04 -34.71
CA VAL A 51 38.53 48.01 -34.52
C VAL A 51 37.94 46.91 -33.62
N SER A 52 37.66 45.73 -34.21
CA SER A 52 37.01 44.61 -33.52
C SER A 52 37.98 43.57 -32.92
N SER A 53 39.26 43.62 -33.27
CA SER A 53 40.31 42.74 -32.73
C SER A 53 41.72 43.34 -32.91
N GLY A 54 42.74 42.77 -32.25
CA GLY A 54 44.14 43.17 -32.44
C GLY A 54 44.57 44.48 -31.77
N ILE A 55 43.77 45.03 -30.85
CA ILE A 55 44.13 46.24 -30.09
C ILE A 55 45.34 45.93 -29.19
N SER A 56 46.48 46.55 -29.48
CA SER A 56 47.72 46.37 -28.70
C SER A 56 47.91 47.40 -27.60
N LYS A 57 47.27 48.57 -27.72
CA LYS A 57 47.38 49.69 -26.76
C LYS A 57 46.10 50.53 -26.78
N MET A 58 45.70 51.02 -25.61
CA MET A 58 44.64 52.04 -25.44
C MET A 58 45.24 53.23 -24.70
N ALA A 59 44.90 54.46 -25.10
CA ALA A 59 45.35 55.67 -24.42
C ALA A 59 44.24 56.21 -23.52
N CYS A 60 44.55 56.54 -22.28
CA CYS A 60 43.63 57.14 -21.32
C CYS A 60 44.28 58.34 -20.62
N GLY A 61 43.46 59.30 -20.18
CA GLY A 61 43.90 60.39 -19.32
C GLY A 61 43.82 59.99 -17.84
N THR A 62 44.73 60.53 -17.02
CA THR A 62 44.60 60.51 -15.56
C THR A 62 44.19 61.91 -15.08
N GLY A 63 43.29 62.00 -14.10
CA GLY A 63 42.72 63.29 -13.64
C GLY A 63 43.71 64.25 -12.96
N THR A 64 44.99 63.92 -12.89
CA THR A 64 46.01 64.61 -12.08
C THR A 64 46.97 65.51 -12.87
N ASP A 65 47.15 65.30 -14.18
CA ASP A 65 48.23 65.95 -14.94
C ASP A 65 47.90 66.32 -16.40
N ASN A 66 46.68 66.02 -16.87
CA ASN A 66 46.21 66.31 -18.22
C ASN A 66 47.03 65.65 -19.36
N TYR A 67 47.73 64.55 -19.07
CA TYR A 67 48.45 63.77 -20.09
C TYR A 67 47.69 62.51 -20.49
N LEU A 68 47.71 62.16 -21.79
CA LEU A 68 47.28 60.86 -22.29
C LEU A 68 48.43 59.85 -22.17
N ARG A 69 48.15 58.69 -21.58
CA ARG A 69 49.11 57.62 -21.29
C ARG A 69 48.55 56.29 -21.77
N TYR A 70 49.40 55.28 -21.96
CA TYR A 70 48.89 53.93 -22.23
C TYR A 70 48.22 53.35 -20.97
N ALA A 71 46.99 52.89 -21.14
CA ALA A 71 46.26 52.20 -20.09
C ALA A 71 46.78 50.77 -19.94
N THR A 72 47.05 50.33 -18.71
CA THR A 72 47.26 48.90 -18.43
C THR A 72 45.92 48.16 -18.54
N ALA A 73 45.96 46.86 -18.82
CA ALA A 73 44.74 46.06 -18.88
C ALA A 73 43.91 46.13 -17.59
N THR A 74 44.57 46.29 -16.43
CA THR A 74 43.90 46.49 -15.14
C THR A 74 43.18 47.85 -15.06
N ALA A 75 43.84 48.94 -15.44
CA ALA A 75 43.21 50.27 -15.43
C ALA A 75 42.00 50.35 -16.36
N VAL A 76 42.08 49.72 -17.54
CA VAL A 76 40.94 49.64 -18.47
C VAL A 76 39.78 48.86 -17.85
N ARG A 77 40.03 47.68 -17.26
CA ARG A 77 38.97 46.88 -16.59
C ARG A 77 38.28 47.65 -15.48
N THR A 78 39.06 48.35 -14.64
CA THR A 78 38.54 49.20 -13.57
C THR A 78 37.70 50.35 -14.12
N PHE A 79 38.16 51.02 -15.19
CA PHE A 79 37.45 52.15 -15.80
C PHE A 79 36.14 51.75 -16.48
N ILE A 80 36.12 50.65 -17.24
CA ILE A 80 34.90 50.15 -17.91
C ILE A 80 33.93 49.45 -16.95
N GLY A 81 34.27 49.36 -15.67
CA GLY A 81 33.46 48.64 -14.69
C GLY A 81 33.32 47.15 -14.99
N LYS A 82 34.31 46.51 -15.65
CA LYS A 82 34.35 45.06 -15.72
C LYS A 82 34.66 44.58 -14.30
N VAL A 83 33.60 44.37 -13.56
CA VAL A 83 33.64 43.89 -12.20
C VAL A 83 34.37 42.54 -12.23
N ASN A 84 35.29 42.33 -11.29
CA ASN A 84 36.14 41.13 -11.24
C ASN A 84 35.35 39.81 -11.10
N ASP A 85 34.02 39.88 -11.01
CA ASP A 85 33.04 38.81 -10.91
C ASP A 85 32.34 38.53 -12.25
N SER A 86 32.80 39.06 -13.39
CA SER A 86 32.13 38.81 -14.68
C SER A 86 32.05 37.33 -15.08
N ASP A 87 32.84 36.47 -14.43
CA ASP A 87 32.86 35.00 -14.50
C ASP A 87 32.19 34.30 -13.30
N LYS A 88 31.65 35.08 -12.36
CA LYS A 88 30.96 34.64 -11.15
C LYS A 88 29.50 35.09 -11.22
N LEU A 89 28.58 34.16 -11.06
CA LEU A 89 27.22 34.55 -10.63
C LEU A 89 27.32 34.85 -9.13
N ASP A 90 26.59 35.83 -8.61
CA ASP A 90 26.46 36.13 -7.16
C ASP A 90 27.71 36.12 -6.23
N GLY A 91 28.93 36.23 -6.78
CA GLY A 91 30.17 36.22 -6.02
C GLY A 91 30.89 34.87 -5.96
N GLU A 92 30.30 33.80 -6.49
CA GLU A 92 30.87 32.44 -6.48
C GLU A 92 31.33 31.95 -7.86
N HIS A 93 32.41 31.16 -7.89
CA HIS A 93 32.92 30.57 -9.14
C HIS A 93 31.95 29.54 -9.72
N GLY A 94 31.96 29.36 -11.05
CA GLY A 94 31.20 28.35 -11.77
C GLY A 94 31.24 26.92 -11.19
N SER A 95 32.30 26.55 -10.46
CA SER A 95 32.50 25.27 -9.79
C SER A 95 31.63 25.06 -8.54
N TYR A 96 31.06 26.12 -7.97
CA TYR A 96 30.13 26.05 -6.83
C TYR A 96 28.71 25.74 -7.29
N TYR A 97 28.42 25.83 -8.58
CA TYR A 97 27.15 25.46 -9.16
C TYR A 97 27.24 24.08 -9.79
N LEU A 98 26.16 23.31 -9.65
CA LEU A 98 26.02 22.07 -10.38
C LEU A 98 25.87 22.39 -11.88
N ALA A 99 26.68 21.72 -12.71
CA ALA A 99 26.49 21.76 -14.15
C ALA A 99 25.06 21.29 -14.50
N LYS A 100 24.53 21.71 -15.65
CA LYS A 100 23.14 21.44 -16.08
C LYS A 100 22.69 19.98 -15.93
N THR A 101 23.60 19.02 -16.05
CA THR A 101 23.34 17.58 -15.95
C THR A 101 23.94 16.94 -14.69
N ALA A 102 24.64 17.71 -13.86
CA ALA A 102 25.21 17.23 -12.61
C ALA A 102 24.11 17.08 -11.55
N LYS A 103 24.23 16.04 -10.72
CA LYS A 103 23.39 15.84 -9.55
C LYS A 103 24.18 16.17 -8.30
N ALA A 104 23.50 16.72 -7.30
CA ALA A 104 24.07 16.88 -5.97
C ALA A 104 24.43 15.50 -5.39
N ALA A 105 25.48 15.44 -4.57
CA ALA A 105 25.99 14.19 -4.00
C ALA A 105 24.97 13.49 -3.08
N ASP A 106 24.01 14.23 -2.56
CA ASP A 106 22.92 13.81 -1.68
C ASP A 106 21.56 13.78 -2.37
N SER A 107 21.53 13.87 -3.70
CA SER A 107 20.28 13.83 -4.48
C SER A 107 19.48 12.54 -4.35
N ASP A 108 20.08 11.47 -3.83
CA ASP A 108 19.45 10.19 -3.51
C ASP A 108 18.97 10.09 -2.05
N LYS A 109 19.19 11.13 -1.24
CA LYS A 109 18.74 11.18 0.16
C LYS A 109 17.42 11.92 0.30
N LEU A 110 16.57 11.42 1.20
CA LEU A 110 15.41 12.11 1.74
C LEU A 110 15.62 12.21 3.26
N ASP A 111 15.72 13.43 3.78
CA ASP A 111 15.99 13.72 5.20
C ASP A 111 17.23 12.97 5.76
N ASN A 112 18.36 13.06 5.05
CA ASN A 112 19.62 12.38 5.35
C ASN A 112 19.58 10.84 5.32
N ILE A 113 18.44 10.25 4.97
CA ILE A 113 18.24 8.82 4.81
C ILE A 113 18.25 8.48 3.32
N ASN A 114 18.86 7.35 2.93
CA ASN A 114 18.85 6.94 1.53
C ASN A 114 17.40 6.66 1.09
N SER A 115 16.96 7.30 0.01
CA SER A 115 15.57 7.21 -0.48
C SER A 115 15.15 5.78 -0.85
N SER A 116 16.10 4.88 -1.13
CA SER A 116 15.82 3.45 -1.37
C SER A 116 15.33 2.67 -0.15
N GLN A 117 15.36 3.27 1.04
CA GLN A 117 14.84 2.64 2.26
C GLN A 117 13.32 2.80 2.42
N PHE A 118 12.68 3.61 1.59
CA PHE A 118 11.23 3.80 1.57
C PHE A 118 10.60 2.92 0.49
N LEU A 119 9.38 2.43 0.75
CA LEU A 119 8.55 1.82 -0.28
C LEU A 119 7.85 2.94 -1.06
N ARG A 120 8.03 2.98 -2.37
CA ARG A 120 7.41 4.00 -3.22
C ARG A 120 6.01 3.57 -3.67
N SER A 121 5.16 4.56 -3.92
CA SER A 121 3.80 4.35 -4.38
C SER A 121 3.67 4.18 -5.90
N ASP A 122 4.68 4.59 -6.66
CA ASP A 122 4.67 4.66 -8.13
C ASP A 122 5.40 3.50 -8.82
N TYR A 123 5.99 2.59 -8.06
CA TYR A 123 6.74 1.46 -8.58
C TYR A 123 6.53 0.20 -7.74
N ALA A 124 6.76 -0.97 -8.35
CA ALA A 124 6.73 -2.25 -7.64
C ALA A 124 7.97 -2.37 -6.74
N ASP A 125 7.85 -1.93 -5.50
CA ASP A 125 8.92 -2.05 -4.50
C ASP A 125 8.68 -3.26 -3.57
N GLN A 126 9.78 -3.83 -3.08
CA GLN A 126 9.77 -4.99 -2.20
C GLN A 126 10.60 -4.72 -0.96
N LYS A 127 10.05 -4.98 0.22
CA LYS A 127 10.79 -4.94 1.48
C LYS A 127 11.55 -6.25 1.67
N THR A 128 12.89 -6.21 1.58
CA THR A 128 13.73 -7.42 1.55
C THR A 128 14.32 -7.84 2.90
N ALA A 129 14.24 -7.00 3.94
CA ALA A 129 14.72 -7.32 5.30
C ALA A 129 13.92 -6.59 6.39
N GLY A 130 13.79 -7.19 7.58
CA GLY A 130 13.06 -6.66 8.75
C GLY A 130 11.53 -6.60 8.60
N HIS A 131 10.79 -6.31 9.67
CA HIS A 131 9.32 -6.19 9.62
C HIS A 131 8.84 -4.80 9.17
N LEU A 132 7.66 -4.72 8.55
CA LEU A 132 6.87 -3.50 8.47
C LEU A 132 5.92 -3.50 9.68
N ARG A 133 6.10 -2.57 10.61
CA ARG A 133 5.35 -2.52 11.86
C ARG A 133 4.38 -1.35 11.85
N PHE A 134 3.13 -1.63 12.17
CA PHE A 134 2.12 -0.63 12.51
C PHE A 134 1.93 -0.66 14.02
N ASN A 135 1.85 0.50 14.67
CA ASN A 135 1.54 0.60 16.09
C ASN A 135 0.04 0.32 16.31
N ASP A 136 -0.36 0.12 17.57
CA ASP A 136 -1.75 -0.07 17.94
C ASP A 136 -2.62 1.10 17.42
N ASN A 137 -3.81 0.77 16.97
CA ASN A 137 -4.77 1.69 16.34
C ASN A 137 -4.24 2.38 15.06
N ILE A 138 -3.18 1.84 14.44
CA ILE A 138 -2.77 2.19 13.08
C ILE A 138 -3.20 1.06 12.13
N TYR A 139 -3.89 1.47 11.07
CA TYR A 139 -4.60 0.58 10.16
C TYR A 139 -3.81 0.39 8.88
N LEU A 140 -3.72 -0.85 8.40
CA LEU A 140 -3.46 -1.12 6.99
C LEU A 140 -4.80 -1.11 6.26
N GLN A 141 -5.02 -0.10 5.43
CA GLN A 141 -6.24 0.07 4.65
C GLN A 141 -6.00 -0.39 3.20
N LEU A 142 -6.90 -1.21 2.68
CA LEU A 142 -6.88 -1.72 1.32
C LEU A 142 -8.18 -1.33 0.61
N GLY A 143 -8.07 -1.04 -0.69
CA GLY A 143 -9.23 -0.61 -1.49
C GLY A 143 -9.53 0.88 -1.37
N THR A 144 -10.45 1.36 -2.21
CA THR A 144 -10.82 2.79 -2.24
C THR A 144 -11.91 3.05 -1.20
N GLY A 145 -11.62 3.90 -0.22
CA GLY A 145 -12.56 4.15 0.88
C GLY A 145 -12.47 3.13 2.01
N SER A 146 -11.31 2.48 2.18
CA SER A 146 -11.04 1.52 3.25
C SER A 146 -11.93 0.27 3.21
N ASP A 147 -12.05 -0.36 2.04
CA ASP A 147 -12.85 -1.58 1.87
C ASP A 147 -12.42 -2.72 2.82
N VAL A 148 -11.11 -2.83 3.09
CA VAL A 148 -10.58 -3.76 4.10
C VAL A 148 -9.60 -3.05 5.01
N GLU A 149 -9.68 -3.32 6.30
CA GLU A 149 -8.83 -2.74 7.32
C GLU A 149 -8.26 -3.79 8.25
N HIS A 150 -6.93 -3.79 8.42
CA HIS A 150 -6.22 -4.66 9.36
C HIS A 150 -5.53 -3.84 10.43
N PHE A 151 -5.82 -4.13 11.70
CA PHE A 151 -5.23 -3.39 12.82
C PHE A 151 -5.24 -4.19 14.13
N TRP A 152 -4.46 -3.71 15.09
CA TRP A 152 -4.47 -4.16 16.47
C TRP A 152 -5.06 -3.05 17.35
N ASN A 153 -6.09 -3.31 18.14
CA ASN A 153 -6.74 -2.28 18.97
C ASN A 153 -6.12 -2.10 20.37
N GLY A 154 -5.00 -2.79 20.63
CA GLY A 154 -4.34 -2.90 21.93
C GLY A 154 -4.60 -4.23 22.64
N SER A 155 -5.66 -4.96 22.28
CA SER A 155 -6.03 -6.27 22.87
C SER A 155 -6.14 -7.38 21.83
N HIS A 156 -6.77 -7.09 20.68
CA HIS A 156 -7.05 -8.08 19.64
C HIS A 156 -6.68 -7.54 18.26
N TYR A 157 -6.46 -8.49 17.35
CA TYR A 157 -6.31 -8.24 15.93
C TYR A 157 -7.68 -8.25 15.26
N TYR A 158 -7.92 -7.27 14.39
CA TYR A 158 -9.15 -7.12 13.63
C TYR A 158 -8.86 -7.15 12.14
N THR A 159 -9.76 -7.79 11.41
CA THR A 159 -9.95 -7.65 9.97
C THR A 159 -11.36 -7.16 9.76
N ASP A 160 -11.50 -5.87 9.48
CA ASP A 160 -12.78 -5.28 9.16
C ASP A 160 -12.95 -5.28 7.65
N ILE A 161 -14.06 -5.83 7.17
CA ILE A 161 -14.44 -5.83 5.75
C ILE A 161 -15.65 -4.94 5.62
N ASN A 162 -15.41 -3.76 5.09
CA ASN A 162 -16.41 -2.73 4.93
C ASN A 162 -17.20 -3.00 3.64
N ASN A 163 -18.48 -2.62 3.64
CA ASN A 163 -19.37 -2.68 2.47
C ASN A 163 -19.79 -4.09 1.99
N GLY A 164 -19.89 -5.08 2.87
CA GLY A 164 -20.57 -6.36 2.59
C GLY A 164 -19.79 -7.33 1.67
N GLY A 165 -18.47 -7.14 1.54
CA GLY A 165 -17.61 -8.11 0.88
C GLY A 165 -17.35 -9.34 1.74
N ASN A 166 -17.00 -10.47 1.11
CA ASN A 166 -16.56 -11.69 1.81
C ASN A 166 -15.03 -11.80 1.82
N TRP A 167 -14.49 -12.44 2.85
CA TRP A 167 -13.07 -12.84 2.86
C TRP A 167 -12.88 -14.19 2.19
N TYR A 168 -12.13 -14.21 1.09
CA TYR A 168 -11.78 -15.44 0.38
C TYR A 168 -10.32 -15.81 0.59
N ILE A 169 -10.08 -17.06 0.99
CA ILE A 169 -8.77 -17.72 0.86
C ILE A 169 -8.83 -18.61 -0.36
N ARG A 170 -8.00 -18.31 -1.35
CA ARG A 170 -8.01 -18.96 -2.67
C ARG A 170 -6.70 -19.69 -2.94
N ASP A 171 -6.79 -20.78 -3.67
CA ASP A 171 -5.65 -21.51 -4.19
C ASP A 171 -5.29 -21.00 -5.58
N GLY A 172 -4.23 -20.18 -5.64
CA GLY A 172 -3.73 -19.60 -6.89
C GLY A 172 -3.20 -20.63 -7.89
N ASN A 173 -2.81 -21.83 -7.44
CA ASN A 173 -2.29 -22.88 -8.31
C ASN A 173 -3.41 -23.71 -8.96
N SER A 174 -4.61 -23.67 -8.41
CA SER A 174 -5.80 -24.37 -8.93
C SER A 174 -6.78 -23.40 -9.58
N GLY A 175 -6.30 -22.53 -10.46
CA GLY A 175 -7.16 -21.58 -11.19
C GLY A 175 -7.88 -20.57 -10.27
N ASN A 176 -7.26 -20.19 -9.15
CA ASN A 176 -7.84 -19.31 -8.12
C ASN A 176 -9.11 -19.89 -7.46
N ALA A 177 -9.20 -21.20 -7.31
CA ALA A 177 -10.32 -21.84 -6.62
C ALA A 177 -10.47 -21.34 -5.17
N THR A 178 -11.68 -20.98 -4.77
CA THR A 178 -12.01 -20.60 -3.39
C THR A 178 -11.98 -21.82 -2.47
N ARG A 179 -11.13 -21.77 -1.45
CA ARG A 179 -10.96 -22.85 -0.47
C ARG A 179 -11.71 -22.57 0.82
N TYR A 180 -11.63 -21.32 1.27
CA TYR A 180 -12.34 -20.84 2.44
C TYR A 180 -13.04 -19.51 2.14
N THR A 181 -14.28 -19.40 2.59
CA THR A 181 -15.06 -18.17 2.58
C THR A 181 -15.49 -17.85 4.00
N PHE A 182 -15.21 -16.62 4.44
CA PHE A 182 -15.83 -16.03 5.61
C PHE A 182 -16.87 -15.03 5.10
N ASP A 183 -18.12 -15.42 5.26
CA ASP A 183 -19.28 -14.62 4.89
C ASP A 183 -19.53 -13.59 5.99
N VAL A 184 -19.36 -12.31 5.65
CA VAL A 184 -19.43 -11.23 6.63
C VAL A 184 -20.87 -10.87 6.97
N ASP A 185 -21.82 -11.09 6.05
CA ASP A 185 -23.23 -10.75 6.24
C ASP A 185 -23.91 -11.71 7.22
N TYR A 186 -23.57 -13.00 7.13
CA TYR A 186 -24.21 -14.06 7.93
C TYR A 186 -23.28 -14.71 8.95
N GLY A 187 -21.98 -14.38 8.94
CA GLY A 187 -20.98 -15.00 9.82
C GLY A 187 -20.69 -16.47 9.46
N HIS A 188 -21.03 -16.91 8.26
CA HIS A 188 -20.79 -18.28 7.84
C HIS A 188 -19.31 -18.54 7.53
N PHE A 189 -18.84 -19.72 7.92
CA PHE A 189 -17.57 -20.26 7.45
C PHE A 189 -17.84 -21.41 6.48
N ASN A 190 -17.46 -21.23 5.22
CA ASN A 190 -17.57 -22.26 4.20
C ASN A 190 -16.18 -22.76 3.81
N ALA A 191 -15.96 -24.07 3.94
CA ALA A 191 -14.74 -24.75 3.52
C ALA A 191 -15.10 -25.78 2.43
N THR A 192 -14.41 -25.72 1.28
CA THR A 192 -14.68 -26.67 0.17
C THR A 192 -13.95 -28.00 0.32
N GLY A 193 -13.03 -28.10 1.27
CA GLY A 193 -12.27 -29.31 1.59
C GLY A 193 -12.63 -29.92 2.95
N THR A 194 -11.86 -30.91 3.37
CA THR A 194 -12.01 -31.57 4.67
C THR A 194 -11.53 -30.68 5.81
N ILE A 195 -12.35 -30.56 6.87
CA ILE A 195 -11.95 -29.96 8.15
C ILE A 195 -11.46 -31.09 9.06
N THR A 196 -10.19 -31.04 9.47
CA THR A 196 -9.60 -32.00 10.41
C THR A 196 -9.27 -31.30 11.71
N GLY A 197 -9.76 -31.81 12.84
CA GLY A 197 -9.46 -31.28 14.16
C GLY A 197 -9.47 -32.36 15.22
N THR A 198 -8.66 -32.20 16.27
CA THR A 198 -8.66 -33.10 17.44
C THR A 198 -9.96 -33.01 18.24
N THR A 199 -10.61 -31.86 18.23
CA THR A 199 -11.89 -31.63 18.88
C THR A 199 -12.72 -30.67 18.05
N MET A 200 -13.99 -31.01 17.83
CA MET A 200 -14.98 -30.15 17.19
C MET A 200 -16.19 -30.05 18.11
N ARG A 201 -16.53 -28.84 18.54
CA ARG A 201 -17.66 -28.57 19.43
C ARG A 201 -18.65 -27.66 18.71
N ALA A 202 -19.83 -28.18 18.44
CA ALA A 202 -20.99 -27.41 18.01
C ALA A 202 -21.90 -27.15 19.22
N THR A 203 -22.23 -25.90 19.48
CA THR A 203 -23.16 -25.52 20.57
C THR A 203 -24.62 -25.63 20.13
N GLY A 204 -24.89 -25.41 18.85
CA GLY A 204 -26.21 -25.60 18.24
C GLY A 204 -26.35 -26.97 17.57
N ASN A 205 -27.25 -27.03 16.60
CA ASN A 205 -27.52 -28.24 15.84
C ASN A 205 -26.35 -28.61 14.92
N LEU A 206 -26.14 -29.91 14.72
CA LEU A 206 -25.23 -30.46 13.71
C LEU A 206 -26.05 -31.17 12.63
N THR A 207 -26.08 -30.59 11.43
CA THR A 207 -26.70 -31.19 10.25
C THR A 207 -25.62 -31.63 9.27
N THR A 208 -25.62 -32.91 8.90
CA THR A 208 -24.64 -33.49 7.97
C THR A 208 -25.33 -34.05 6.73
N GLY A 209 -24.83 -33.70 5.54
CA GLY A 209 -25.32 -34.28 4.28
C GLY A 209 -24.83 -35.71 4.01
N GLY A 210 -24.05 -36.30 4.92
CA GLY A 210 -23.48 -37.64 4.80
C GLY A 210 -23.52 -38.40 6.13
N TYR A 211 -22.72 -39.47 6.21
CA TYR A 211 -22.67 -40.34 7.40
C TYR A 211 -21.95 -39.70 8.59
N ILE A 212 -22.41 -40.01 9.80
CA ILE A 212 -21.70 -39.74 11.05
C ILE A 212 -21.05 -41.05 11.51
N THR A 213 -19.72 -41.13 11.42
CA THR A 213 -18.95 -42.30 11.85
C THR A 213 -18.12 -41.95 13.07
N ALA A 214 -18.37 -42.64 14.19
CA ALA A 214 -17.60 -42.50 15.43
C ALA A 214 -16.78 -43.77 15.68
N THR A 215 -15.49 -43.61 16.00
CA THR A 215 -14.63 -44.73 16.44
C THR A 215 -14.86 -45.10 17.91
N GLY A 216 -15.44 -44.18 18.69
CA GLY A 216 -15.87 -44.39 20.06
C GLY A 216 -17.40 -44.35 20.19
N ASN A 217 -17.88 -43.87 21.34
CA ASN A 217 -19.32 -43.81 21.63
C ASN A 217 -19.99 -42.54 21.08
N VAL A 218 -21.28 -42.66 20.77
CA VAL A 218 -22.21 -41.54 20.62
C VAL A 218 -23.08 -41.48 21.88
N THR A 219 -23.02 -40.37 22.63
CA THR A 219 -23.72 -40.24 23.91
C THR A 219 -24.64 -39.02 23.91
N ALA A 220 -25.82 -39.18 24.50
CA ALA A 220 -26.72 -38.09 24.85
C ALA A 220 -26.88 -38.05 26.38
N TYR A 221 -27.11 -36.86 26.95
CA TYR A 221 -27.35 -36.74 28.38
C TYR A 221 -28.68 -37.39 28.77
N SER A 222 -28.66 -38.23 29.81
CA SER A 222 -29.83 -38.98 30.29
C SER A 222 -29.99 -38.95 31.82
N ASP A 223 -29.24 -38.08 32.49
CA ASP A 223 -29.24 -37.87 33.95
C ASP A 223 -30.65 -37.52 34.46
N GLU A 224 -31.05 -38.07 35.61
CA GLU A 224 -32.37 -37.84 36.20
C GLU A 224 -32.65 -36.36 36.48
N ARG A 225 -31.60 -35.56 36.77
CA ARG A 225 -31.72 -34.12 37.05
C ARG A 225 -32.08 -33.29 35.82
N LEU A 226 -32.01 -33.90 34.64
CA LEU A 226 -32.39 -33.29 33.36
C LEU A 226 -33.79 -33.71 32.91
N LYS A 227 -34.57 -34.37 33.77
CA LYS A 227 -35.87 -34.94 33.45
C LYS A 227 -36.92 -34.59 34.52
N GLU A 228 -38.16 -34.46 34.08
CA GLU A 228 -39.34 -34.27 34.91
C GLU A 228 -40.50 -35.08 34.33
N ASN A 229 -41.59 -35.26 35.10
CA ASN A 229 -42.80 -35.98 34.67
C ASN A 229 -42.51 -37.39 34.11
N LEU A 230 -41.73 -38.18 34.88
CA LEU A 230 -41.34 -39.53 34.49
C LEU A 230 -42.54 -40.49 34.53
N GLU A 231 -42.94 -40.98 33.37
CA GLU A 231 -43.95 -42.03 33.21
C GLU A 231 -43.35 -43.26 32.54
N VAL A 232 -43.73 -44.45 33.00
CA VAL A 232 -43.36 -45.70 32.34
C VAL A 232 -44.19 -45.82 31.07
N ILE A 233 -43.56 -46.20 29.95
CA ILE A 233 -44.25 -46.36 28.67
C ILE A 233 -45.29 -47.48 28.80
N PRO A 234 -46.59 -47.18 28.69
CA PRO A 234 -47.64 -48.19 28.82
C PRO A 234 -47.84 -48.93 27.48
N ASP A 235 -48.37 -50.14 27.57
CA ASP A 235 -48.77 -50.99 26.44
C ASP A 235 -47.62 -51.14 25.41
N ALA A 236 -46.40 -51.29 25.92
CA ALA A 236 -45.19 -51.21 25.13
C ALA A 236 -45.09 -52.36 24.12
N LEU A 237 -45.52 -53.57 24.48
CA LEU A 237 -45.55 -54.72 23.58
C LEU A 237 -46.56 -54.51 22.44
N ASP A 238 -47.76 -54.02 22.76
CA ASP A 238 -48.79 -53.70 21.76
C ASP A 238 -48.34 -52.58 20.81
N LYS A 239 -47.62 -51.58 21.31
CA LYS A 239 -47.02 -50.53 20.48
C LYS A 239 -45.92 -51.06 19.55
N ILE A 240 -45.04 -51.92 20.05
CA ILE A 240 -43.97 -52.52 19.23
C ILE A 240 -44.55 -53.37 18.11
N THR A 241 -45.59 -54.15 18.38
CA THR A 241 -46.20 -55.04 17.37
C THR A 241 -46.90 -54.30 16.22
N GLN A 242 -47.18 -53.00 16.38
CA GLN A 242 -47.70 -52.12 15.32
C GLN A 242 -46.61 -51.56 14.40
N ILE A 243 -45.34 -51.62 14.79
CA ILE A 243 -44.21 -51.16 13.98
C ILE A 243 -43.61 -52.34 13.23
N SER A 244 -43.39 -52.18 11.92
CA SER A 244 -42.71 -53.20 11.11
C SER A 244 -41.25 -52.85 10.81
N GLY A 245 -40.40 -53.88 10.78
CA GLY A 245 -39.03 -53.77 10.29
C GLY A 245 -39.00 -53.96 8.78
N TYR A 246 -38.38 -53.02 8.06
CA TYR A 246 -38.31 -53.02 6.60
C TYR A 246 -36.87 -53.09 6.12
N THR A 247 -36.66 -53.75 4.98
CA THR A 247 -35.48 -53.52 4.14
C THR A 247 -35.90 -52.72 2.91
N TYR A 248 -35.15 -51.69 2.56
CA TYR A 248 -35.52 -50.76 1.49
C TYR A 248 -34.29 -50.17 0.80
N ASN A 249 -34.50 -49.58 -0.37
CA ASN A 249 -33.52 -48.73 -1.04
C ASN A 249 -33.95 -47.27 -0.86
N ARG A 250 -32.98 -46.36 -0.75
CA ARG A 250 -33.23 -44.91 -0.64
C ARG A 250 -33.26 -44.31 -2.04
N THR A 251 -34.33 -43.59 -2.38
CA THR A 251 -34.51 -42.98 -3.71
C THR A 251 -33.80 -41.65 -3.87
N ASP A 252 -33.42 -41.02 -2.75
CA ASP A 252 -32.73 -39.74 -2.68
C ASP A 252 -31.20 -39.88 -2.64
N LEU A 253 -30.69 -41.11 -2.50
CA LEU A 253 -29.27 -41.42 -2.53
C LEU A 253 -28.93 -42.08 -3.87
N ASN A 254 -27.81 -41.69 -4.47
CA ASN A 254 -27.30 -42.32 -5.69
C ASN A 254 -26.48 -43.58 -5.34
N THR A 255 -27.13 -44.59 -4.76
CA THR A 255 -26.54 -45.88 -4.40
C THR A 255 -27.55 -47.02 -4.53
N ASP A 256 -27.06 -48.21 -4.89
CA ASP A 256 -27.84 -49.45 -4.93
C ASP A 256 -27.86 -50.20 -3.58
N ASP A 257 -27.28 -49.60 -2.53
CA ASP A 257 -27.24 -50.19 -1.20
C ASP A 257 -28.64 -50.46 -0.65
N LYS A 258 -28.80 -51.62 -0.01
CA LYS A 258 -29.99 -51.96 0.77
C LYS A 258 -29.81 -51.50 2.22
N PHE A 259 -30.80 -50.80 2.71
CA PHE A 259 -30.91 -50.34 4.09
C PHE A 259 -31.94 -51.18 4.84
N ALA A 260 -31.88 -51.13 6.17
CA ALA A 260 -32.88 -51.70 7.05
C ALA A 260 -33.26 -50.69 8.13
N GLY A 261 -34.54 -50.65 8.50
CA GLY A 261 -35.05 -49.68 9.46
C GLY A 261 -36.56 -49.75 9.62
N VAL A 262 -37.12 -48.67 10.12
CA VAL A 262 -38.56 -48.50 10.37
C VAL A 262 -39.12 -47.35 9.53
N ILE A 263 -40.45 -47.33 9.37
CA ILE A 263 -41.16 -46.21 8.75
C ILE A 263 -41.52 -45.18 9.83
N ALA A 264 -41.08 -43.93 9.67
CA ALA A 264 -41.30 -42.88 10.67
C ALA A 264 -42.79 -42.61 10.96
N GLN A 265 -43.65 -42.78 9.97
CA GLN A 265 -45.09 -42.63 10.08
C GLN A 265 -45.73 -43.69 10.98
N GLU A 266 -45.27 -44.95 10.93
CA GLU A 266 -45.76 -46.00 11.83
C GLU A 266 -45.32 -45.73 13.27
N VAL A 267 -44.05 -45.33 13.44
CA VAL A 267 -43.50 -44.99 14.76
C VAL A 267 -44.23 -43.79 15.37
N ARG A 268 -44.61 -42.79 14.55
CA ARG A 268 -45.38 -41.61 15.00
C ARG A 268 -46.71 -41.96 15.68
N GLU A 269 -47.41 -42.99 15.21
CA GLU A 269 -48.71 -43.37 15.78
C GLU A 269 -48.59 -43.99 17.18
N VAL A 270 -47.44 -44.59 17.52
CA VAL A 270 -47.26 -45.36 18.76
C VAL A 270 -46.24 -44.78 19.74
N LEU A 271 -45.25 -44.03 19.25
CA LEU A 271 -44.19 -43.37 20.03
C LEU A 271 -43.80 -42.04 19.36
N PRO A 272 -44.68 -41.03 19.35
CA PRO A 272 -44.44 -39.75 18.68
C PRO A 272 -43.23 -38.97 19.24
N GLU A 273 -42.80 -39.23 20.47
CA GLU A 273 -41.73 -38.52 21.18
C GLU A 273 -40.34 -38.73 20.56
N VAL A 274 -40.17 -39.75 19.71
CA VAL A 274 -38.92 -40.02 18.99
C VAL A 274 -38.92 -39.51 17.55
N ILE A 275 -39.96 -38.79 17.12
CA ILE A 275 -40.09 -38.25 15.77
C ILE A 275 -39.68 -36.79 15.73
N MET A 276 -38.86 -36.45 14.75
CA MET A 276 -38.45 -35.08 14.45
C MET A 276 -38.88 -34.75 13.03
N GLU A 277 -39.39 -33.54 12.83
CA GLU A 277 -39.86 -33.03 11.55
C GLU A 277 -39.02 -31.82 11.16
N ASP A 278 -38.48 -31.82 9.94
CA ASP A 278 -37.71 -30.68 9.42
C ASP A 278 -38.62 -29.61 8.81
N GLU A 279 -38.04 -28.50 8.36
CA GLU A 279 -38.77 -27.36 7.77
C GLU A 279 -39.55 -27.73 6.49
N ASN A 280 -39.22 -28.86 5.85
CA ASN A 280 -39.89 -29.37 4.65
C ASN A 280 -40.95 -30.44 4.98
N GLY A 281 -41.18 -30.74 6.27
CA GLY A 281 -42.10 -31.78 6.71
C GLY A 281 -41.52 -33.20 6.62
N MET A 282 -40.20 -33.35 6.40
CA MET A 282 -39.56 -34.66 6.36
C MET A 282 -39.39 -35.23 7.76
N LEU A 283 -39.78 -36.50 7.94
CA LEU A 283 -39.75 -37.15 9.24
C LEU A 283 -38.46 -37.95 9.44
N SER A 284 -37.92 -37.85 10.64
CA SER A 284 -36.77 -38.64 11.09
C SER A 284 -37.05 -39.28 12.45
N VAL A 285 -36.35 -40.37 12.74
CA VAL A 285 -36.53 -41.17 13.97
C VAL A 285 -35.26 -41.08 14.81
N ALA A 286 -35.42 -40.71 16.09
CA ALA A 286 -34.37 -40.82 17.10
C ALA A 286 -34.19 -42.28 17.53
N TYR A 287 -33.56 -43.09 16.68
CA TYR A 287 -33.41 -44.55 16.87
C TYR A 287 -32.88 -44.94 18.26
N GLY A 288 -31.92 -44.19 18.81
CA GLY A 288 -31.39 -44.45 20.16
C GLY A 288 -32.43 -44.31 21.27
N ASN A 289 -33.44 -43.47 21.08
CA ASN A 289 -34.49 -43.22 22.06
C ASN A 289 -35.59 -44.31 22.02
N MET A 290 -35.69 -45.08 20.92
CA MET A 290 -36.62 -46.22 20.84
C MET A 290 -36.29 -47.34 21.84
N VAL A 291 -35.07 -47.37 22.36
CA VAL A 291 -34.64 -48.37 23.35
C VAL A 291 -35.54 -48.38 24.60
N GLY A 292 -36.08 -47.23 25.00
CA GLY A 292 -37.03 -47.17 26.13
C GLY A 292 -38.27 -48.02 25.89
N LEU A 293 -38.87 -47.91 24.69
CA LEU A 293 -40.03 -48.70 24.29
C LEU A 293 -39.67 -50.20 24.25
N LEU A 294 -38.53 -50.55 23.66
CA LEU A 294 -38.06 -51.95 23.58
C LEU A 294 -37.85 -52.57 24.96
N ILE A 295 -37.32 -51.82 25.93
CA ILE A 295 -37.11 -52.29 27.31
C ILE A 295 -38.44 -52.66 27.96
N GLU A 296 -39.46 -51.79 27.90
CA GLU A 296 -40.76 -52.07 28.50
C GLU A 296 -41.50 -53.19 27.75
N GLY A 297 -41.41 -53.25 26.42
CA GLY A 297 -42.01 -54.33 25.65
C GLY A 297 -41.44 -55.71 25.98
N ILE A 298 -40.13 -55.81 26.25
CA ILE A 298 -39.51 -57.06 26.73
C ILE A 298 -40.00 -57.42 28.14
N LYS A 299 -40.20 -56.44 29.02
CA LYS A 299 -40.72 -56.68 30.37
C LYS A 299 -42.16 -57.19 30.33
N GLU A 300 -43.01 -56.60 29.50
CA GLU A 300 -44.38 -57.05 29.26
C GLU A 300 -44.41 -58.46 28.65
N LEU A 301 -43.60 -58.72 27.60
CA LEU A 301 -43.50 -60.05 26.99
C LEU A 301 -43.02 -61.12 27.99
N ARG A 302 -42.10 -60.77 28.90
CA ARG A 302 -41.65 -61.69 29.95
C ARG A 302 -42.80 -62.02 30.91
N GLU A 303 -43.63 -61.04 31.23
CA GLU A 303 -44.76 -61.22 32.13
C GLU A 303 -45.85 -62.09 31.50
N GLU A 304 -46.17 -61.90 30.23
CA GLU A 304 -47.10 -62.77 29.51
C GLU A 304 -46.60 -64.23 29.48
N ASN A 305 -45.31 -64.44 29.21
CA ASN A 305 -44.71 -65.77 29.23
C ASN A 305 -44.75 -66.42 30.62
N ARG A 306 -44.56 -65.63 31.70
CA ARG A 306 -44.71 -66.12 33.08
C ARG A 306 -46.13 -66.59 33.33
N ILE A 307 -47.13 -65.79 32.97
CA ILE A 307 -48.55 -66.11 33.12
C ILE A 307 -48.92 -67.36 32.29
N LEU A 308 -48.42 -67.47 31.07
CA LEU A 308 -48.65 -68.65 30.21
C LEU A 308 -48.03 -69.91 30.80
N SER A 309 -46.82 -69.82 31.38
CA SER A 309 -46.15 -70.95 32.03
C SER A 309 -46.92 -71.43 33.26
N GLU A 310 -47.38 -70.51 34.11
CA GLU A 310 -48.19 -70.84 35.29
C GLU A 310 -49.52 -71.51 34.92
N ARG A 311 -50.15 -71.05 33.84
CA ARG A 311 -51.34 -71.70 33.28
C ARG A 311 -51.05 -73.12 32.80
N LEU A 312 -49.91 -73.32 32.14
CA LEU A 312 -49.48 -74.63 31.66
C LEU A 312 -49.22 -75.60 32.84
N ASP A 313 -48.55 -75.15 33.90
CA ASP A 313 -48.30 -75.94 35.10
C ASP A 313 -49.61 -76.35 35.77
N THR A 314 -50.53 -75.38 35.94
CA THR A 314 -51.87 -75.63 36.50
C THR A 314 -52.66 -76.66 35.68
N ILE A 315 -52.59 -76.61 34.35
CA ILE A 315 -53.32 -77.54 33.46
C ILE A 315 -52.63 -78.91 33.40
N SER A 316 -51.29 -78.94 33.43
CA SER A 316 -50.51 -80.18 33.33
C SER A 316 -50.46 -80.98 34.64
N GLY A 317 -51.05 -80.47 35.72
CA GLY A 317 -51.17 -81.17 37.00
C GLY A 317 -49.84 -81.35 37.72
N LYS A 318 -48.85 -80.52 37.40
CA LYS A 318 -47.61 -80.38 38.17
C LYS A 318 -47.76 -79.34 39.27
#